data_AF-A0A1C6TAJ6-F1
#
_entry.id   AF-A0A1C6TAJ6-F1
#
_cell.length_a   1.000
_cell.length_b   1.000
_cell.length_c   1.000
_cell.angle_alpha   90.00
_cell.angle_beta   90.00
_cell.angle_gamma   90.00
#
_symmetry.space_group_name_H-M   'P 1'
#
loop_
_entity.id
_entity.type
_entity.pdbx_description
1 polymer ?
#
loop_
_entity_poly.entity_id
_entity_poly.type
_entity_poly.pdbx_seq_one_letter_code
_entity_poly.pdbx_strand_id
1 'polypeptide(L)'
;MWGIAERRGATALVLSATQTALLQTIYNEFRASNAWPTMYRVDRAFIKLKRRGGANTAAVMRDLPEGLLMRSQIRPAPIPDDEIKLTISGVAHCLGAQDDVESFVRAVRWCARQEMTREPEAGETSILVSGRQVKRAIPLALRSDPGAMDRLPILLTLHHWGCVQSGRTPDGTDWTLRLGPEVRRFSKVRSIEDFIDARVSWYEEEEQRQRPYPAVIDVPAEEVLPARAYINPRVLDQLREASGASWDTTKLVALAEELDACVQAGHVYASHAVLRALLDHVPPLFGQKSFAAVVSSHAWAKTDAKYLGRLSTFRDQADDALHRQISKMADLLMLDNLPQAAAVNALLRGCAVQLQKH
;
A
#
# COMPACT_ATOMS: atom_id res chain seq x y z
N MET A 1 4.45 4.93 -1.01
CA MET A 1 4.16 3.57 -0.53
C MET A 1 5.26 2.67 -1.08
N TRP A 2 6.07 2.05 -0.21
CA TRP A 2 7.13 1.11 -0.64
C TRP A 2 6.52 -0.28 -0.68
N GLY A 3 6.55 -0.93 -1.84
CA GLY A 3 6.02 -2.29 -2.00
C GLY A 3 7.18 -3.30 -1.99
N ILE A 4 7.01 -4.40 -1.25
CA ILE A 4 7.93 -5.52 -1.32
C ILE A 4 7.26 -6.61 -2.16
N ALA A 5 7.70 -6.77 -3.41
CA ALA A 5 7.33 -7.89 -4.27
C ALA A 5 8.18 -9.13 -3.93
N GLU A 6 8.17 -9.57 -2.66
CA GLU A 6 8.91 -10.77 -2.25
C GLU A 6 8.21 -12.00 -2.82
N ARG A 7 8.99 -12.94 -3.38
CA ARG A 7 8.48 -14.16 -4.01
C ARG A 7 9.19 -15.37 -3.42
N ARG A 8 8.53 -16.53 -3.41
CA ARG A 8 9.16 -17.80 -3.02
C ARG A 8 10.43 -18.02 -3.84
N GLY A 9 11.51 -18.46 -3.20
CA GLY A 9 12.81 -18.66 -3.85
C GLY A 9 13.63 -17.40 -4.12
N ALA A 10 13.22 -16.22 -3.61
CA ALA A 10 13.98 -14.97 -3.79
C ALA A 10 15.44 -15.05 -3.30
N THR A 11 15.74 -15.90 -2.31
CA THR A 11 17.10 -16.13 -1.78
C THR A 11 17.96 -17.04 -2.67
N ALA A 12 17.36 -17.75 -3.62
CA ALA A 12 18.05 -18.69 -4.52
C ALA A 12 18.24 -18.15 -5.96
N LEU A 13 17.93 -16.87 -6.18
CA LEU A 13 18.05 -16.25 -7.50
C LEU A 13 19.50 -16.20 -7.98
N VAL A 14 19.72 -16.58 -9.24
CA VAL A 14 21.04 -16.44 -9.88
C VAL A 14 21.21 -14.99 -10.34
N LEU A 15 22.18 -14.30 -9.76
CA LEU A 15 22.51 -12.91 -10.07
C LEU A 15 23.76 -12.81 -10.93
N SER A 16 23.77 -11.84 -11.85
CA SER A 16 25.00 -11.46 -12.55
C SER A 16 26.03 -10.89 -11.58
N ALA A 17 27.31 -10.99 -11.92
CA ALA A 17 28.40 -10.42 -11.11
C ALA A 17 28.21 -8.91 -10.82
N THR A 18 27.58 -8.18 -11.75
CA THR A 18 27.26 -6.75 -11.61
C THR A 18 26.14 -6.52 -10.60
N GLN A 19 25.07 -7.32 -10.65
CA GLN A 19 23.96 -7.26 -9.68
C GLN A 19 24.44 -7.65 -8.27
N THR A 20 25.21 -8.73 -8.14
CA THR A 20 25.80 -9.13 -6.85
C THR A 20 26.68 -8.03 -6.27
N ALA A 21 27.53 -7.40 -7.10
CA ALA A 21 28.38 -6.30 -6.65
C ALA A 21 27.56 -5.08 -6.17
N LEU A 22 26.43 -4.79 -6.82
CA LEU A 22 25.54 -3.71 -6.41
C LEU A 22 24.88 -4.01 -5.06
N LEU A 23 24.30 -5.20 -4.87
CA LEU A 23 23.71 -5.58 -3.59
C LEU A 23 24.74 -5.53 -2.46
N GLN A 24 25.93 -6.08 -2.70
CA GLN A 24 27.03 -6.02 -1.74
C GLN A 24 27.44 -4.58 -1.42
N THR A 25 27.44 -3.67 -2.40
CA THR A 25 27.77 -2.26 -2.19
C THR A 25 26.75 -1.60 -1.25
N ILE A 26 25.47 -1.82 -1.50
CA ILE A 26 24.39 -1.29 -0.66
C ILE A 26 24.50 -1.84 0.77
N TYR A 27 24.70 -3.15 0.91
CA TYR A 27 24.83 -3.79 2.21
C TYR A 27 26.07 -3.33 2.98
N ASN A 28 27.22 -3.17 2.33
CA ASN A 28 28.44 -2.68 2.97
C ASN A 28 28.26 -1.27 3.52
N GLU A 29 27.62 -0.37 2.76
CA GLU A 29 27.32 0.98 3.24
C GLU A 29 26.32 0.97 4.40
N PHE A 30 25.28 0.14 4.33
CA PHE A 30 24.35 -0.07 5.44
C PHE A 30 25.04 -0.58 6.71
N ARG A 31 25.92 -1.57 6.55
CA ARG A 31 26.67 -2.16 7.67
C ARG A 31 27.64 -1.18 8.31
N ALA A 32 28.26 -0.32 7.51
CA ALA A 32 29.23 0.67 7.98
C ALA A 32 28.59 1.83 8.75
N SER A 33 27.37 2.24 8.39
CA SER A 33 26.71 3.42 8.96
C SER A 33 25.56 3.09 9.92
N ASN A 34 25.11 1.84 9.97
CA ASN A 34 23.84 1.43 10.59
C ASN A 34 22.65 2.25 10.10
N ALA A 35 22.66 2.66 8.82
CA ALA A 35 21.60 3.40 8.15
C ALA A 35 21.59 3.09 6.65
N TRP A 36 20.40 3.07 6.02
CA TRP A 36 20.33 2.80 4.59
C TRP A 36 21.04 3.91 3.80
N PRO A 37 21.89 3.56 2.82
CA PRO A 37 22.61 4.56 2.05
C PRO A 37 21.67 5.29 1.07
N THR A 38 21.98 6.54 0.77
CA THR A 38 21.31 7.28 -0.30
C THR A 38 21.77 6.78 -1.68
N MET A 39 20.97 7.02 -2.71
CA MET A 39 21.30 6.69 -4.09
C MET A 39 22.64 7.30 -4.52
N TYR A 40 22.91 8.55 -4.14
CA TYR A 40 24.19 9.22 -4.40
C TYR A 40 25.38 8.45 -3.82
N ARG A 41 25.23 7.96 -2.58
CA ARG A 41 26.28 7.23 -1.88
C ARG A 41 26.53 5.87 -2.53
N VAL A 42 25.46 5.14 -2.86
CA VAL A 42 25.53 3.86 -3.58
C VAL A 42 26.21 4.04 -4.94
N ASP A 43 25.79 5.03 -5.73
CA ASP A 43 26.34 5.30 -7.06
C ASP A 43 27.84 5.59 -7.01
N ARG A 44 28.27 6.47 -6.09
CA ARG A 44 29.69 6.79 -5.92
C ARG A 44 30.53 5.59 -5.48
N ALA A 45 30.00 4.75 -4.58
CA ALA A 45 30.70 3.55 -4.13
C ALA A 45 30.78 2.50 -5.26
N PHE A 46 29.71 2.33 -6.01
CA PHE A 46 29.61 1.35 -7.09
C PHE A 46 30.52 1.71 -8.28
N ILE A 47 30.54 2.97 -8.71
CA ILE A 47 31.41 3.44 -9.81
C ILE A 47 32.90 3.23 -9.49
N LYS A 48 33.31 3.39 -8.22
CA LYS A 48 34.69 3.17 -7.78
C LYS A 48 35.18 1.73 -7.96
N LEU A 49 34.27 0.76 -8.11
CA LEU A 49 34.63 -0.63 -8.42
C LEU A 49 35.20 -0.81 -9.83
N LYS A 50 35.16 0.22 -10.70
CA LYS A 50 35.77 0.25 -12.04
C LYS A 50 35.46 -1.01 -12.88
N ARG A 51 34.22 -1.50 -12.82
CA ARG A 51 33.78 -2.69 -13.56
C ARG A 51 33.83 -2.40 -15.07
N ARG A 52 34.39 -3.33 -15.85
CA ARG A 52 34.42 -3.24 -17.33
C ARG A 52 32.98 -3.13 -17.87
N GLY A 53 32.73 -2.16 -18.75
CA GLY A 53 31.41 -1.92 -19.36
C GLY A 53 30.59 -0.78 -18.74
N GLY A 54 31.07 -0.11 -17.68
CA GLY A 54 30.53 1.17 -17.22
C GLY A 54 29.02 1.19 -16.95
N ALA A 55 28.48 0.13 -16.34
CA ALA A 55 27.06 0.03 -16.09
C ALA A 55 26.59 1.15 -15.16
N ASN A 56 25.59 1.91 -15.60
CA ASN A 56 24.91 2.92 -14.80
C ASN A 56 24.24 2.25 -13.60
N THR A 57 24.53 2.69 -12.36
CA THR A 57 23.98 2.12 -11.11
C THR A 57 22.46 2.02 -11.15
N ALA A 58 21.78 3.05 -11.66
CA ALA A 58 20.31 3.06 -11.76
C ALA A 58 19.79 2.04 -12.78
N ALA A 59 20.54 1.76 -13.85
CA ALA A 59 20.18 0.72 -14.81
C ALA A 59 20.30 -0.68 -14.19
N VAL A 60 21.42 -0.96 -13.50
CA VAL A 60 21.59 -2.23 -12.78
C VAL A 60 20.49 -2.41 -11.72
N MET A 61 20.14 -1.34 -11.00
CA MET A 61 19.02 -1.37 -10.04
C MET A 61 17.67 -1.65 -10.68
N ARG A 62 17.43 -1.15 -11.89
CA ARG A 62 16.19 -1.42 -12.63
C ARG A 62 16.10 -2.89 -13.00
N ASP A 63 17.20 -3.47 -13.44
CA ASP A 63 17.27 -4.85 -13.92
C ASP A 63 17.44 -5.89 -12.78
N LEU A 64 17.51 -5.44 -11.53
CA LEU A 64 17.52 -6.35 -10.38
C LEU A 64 16.17 -7.10 -10.27
N PRO A 65 16.20 -8.42 -10.01
CA PRO A 65 14.99 -9.18 -9.74
C PRO A 65 14.13 -8.55 -8.65
N GLU A 66 12.81 -8.74 -8.77
CA GLU A 66 11.87 -8.32 -7.74
C GLU A 66 12.16 -9.01 -6.39
N GLY A 67 11.78 -8.33 -5.32
CA GLY A 67 11.91 -8.88 -3.97
C GLY A 67 13.28 -8.71 -3.32
N LEU A 68 14.30 -8.19 -4.01
CA LEU A 68 15.64 -7.93 -3.43
C LEU A 68 15.84 -6.49 -2.92
N LEU A 69 15.07 -5.54 -3.48
CA LEU A 69 15.08 -4.12 -3.10
C LEU A 69 13.67 -3.68 -2.75
N MET A 70 13.55 -2.78 -1.77
CA MET A 70 12.34 -2.00 -1.62
C MET A 70 12.23 -1.03 -2.78
N ARG A 71 11.14 -1.11 -3.54
CA ARG A 71 10.90 -0.20 -4.68
C ARG A 71 9.80 0.79 -4.32
N SER A 72 10.04 2.06 -4.68
CA SER A 72 9.01 3.09 -4.60
C SER A 72 7.98 2.81 -5.67
N GLN A 73 6.71 2.67 -5.26
CA GLN A 73 5.60 2.48 -6.19
C GLN A 73 5.23 3.78 -6.94
N ILE A 74 5.80 4.93 -6.51
CA ILE A 74 5.50 6.26 -7.05
C ILE A 74 6.60 6.73 -8.00
N ARG A 75 7.87 6.40 -7.69
CA ARG A 75 9.03 6.80 -8.50
C ARG A 75 9.89 5.58 -8.81
N PRO A 76 9.80 5.02 -10.03
CA PRO A 76 10.57 3.84 -10.41
C PRO A 76 12.09 4.09 -10.43
N ALA A 77 12.53 5.31 -10.73
CA ALA A 77 13.93 5.70 -10.73
C ALA A 77 14.26 6.49 -9.44
N PRO A 78 15.25 6.03 -8.63
CA PRO A 78 15.67 6.75 -7.44
C PRO A 78 16.40 8.05 -7.80
N ILE A 79 16.16 9.10 -7.03
CA ILE A 79 16.92 10.36 -7.08
C ILE A 79 18.07 10.32 -6.07
N PRO A 80 19.09 11.20 -6.17
CA PRO A 80 20.30 11.16 -5.34
C PRO A 80 20.08 11.01 -3.83
N ASP A 81 19.03 11.65 -3.28
CA ASP A 81 18.74 11.65 -1.85
C ASP A 81 17.83 10.48 -1.40
N ASP A 82 17.30 9.68 -2.32
CA ASP A 82 16.47 8.53 -1.96
C ASP A 82 17.31 7.47 -1.22
N GLU A 83 16.83 7.01 -0.07
CA GLU A 83 17.41 5.85 0.60
C GLU A 83 17.16 4.58 -0.21
N ILE A 84 18.24 3.82 -0.42
CA ILE A 84 18.19 2.54 -1.11
C ILE A 84 18.21 1.42 -0.08
N LYS A 85 17.12 0.65 -0.02
CA LYS A 85 16.88 -0.34 1.03
C LYS A 85 16.81 -1.73 0.45
N LEU A 86 17.66 -2.63 0.95
CA LEU A 86 17.52 -4.05 0.65
C LEU A 86 16.36 -4.62 1.45
N THR A 87 15.63 -5.53 0.84
CA THR A 87 14.77 -6.45 1.59
C THR A 87 15.65 -7.45 2.34
N ILE A 88 15.07 -8.19 3.29
CA ILE A 88 15.79 -9.28 3.96
C ILE A 88 16.27 -10.35 2.96
N SER A 89 15.51 -10.61 1.89
CA SER A 89 15.97 -11.45 0.78
C SER A 89 17.21 -10.87 0.10
N GLY A 90 17.23 -9.56 -0.19
CA GLY A 90 18.42 -8.89 -0.77
C GLY A 90 19.63 -8.90 0.16
N VAL A 91 19.41 -8.77 1.47
CA VAL A 91 20.46 -8.90 2.49
C VAL A 91 21.03 -10.32 2.51
N ALA A 92 20.19 -11.36 2.35
CA ALA A 92 20.63 -12.74 2.33
C ALA A 92 21.57 -13.10 1.16
N HIS A 93 21.56 -12.31 0.07
CA HIS A 93 22.51 -12.45 -1.04
C HIS A 93 23.90 -11.86 -0.76
N CYS A 94 24.07 -11.14 0.35
CA CYS A 94 25.30 -10.42 0.65
C CYS A 94 26.25 -11.23 1.53
N LEU A 95 27.54 -11.19 1.19
CA LEU A 95 28.59 -11.78 2.00
C LEU A 95 28.68 -11.06 3.35
N GLY A 96 28.75 -11.84 4.43
CA GLY A 96 28.86 -11.35 5.80
C GLY A 96 27.53 -10.94 6.44
N ALA A 97 26.39 -11.21 5.79
CA ALA A 97 25.06 -10.88 6.27
C ALA A 97 24.37 -11.99 7.08
N GLN A 98 25.01 -13.15 7.23
CA GLN A 98 24.43 -14.34 7.86
C GLN A 98 23.90 -14.07 9.27
N ASP A 99 24.68 -13.35 10.09
CA ASP A 99 24.30 -13.02 11.46
C ASP A 99 23.13 -12.03 11.53
N ASP A 100 23.05 -11.08 10.60
CA ASP A 100 21.94 -10.12 10.51
C ASP A 100 20.64 -10.84 10.12
N VAL A 101 20.70 -11.73 9.12
CA VAL A 101 19.55 -12.54 8.67
C VAL A 101 19.08 -13.49 9.76
N GLU A 102 20.01 -14.21 10.41
CA GLU A 102 19.67 -15.13 11.50
C GLU A 102 19.09 -14.38 12.70
N SER A 103 19.65 -13.21 13.05
CA SER A 103 19.11 -12.36 14.12
C SER A 103 17.70 -11.86 13.80
N PHE A 104 17.43 -11.47 12.55
CA PHE A 104 16.11 -11.09 12.08
C PHE A 104 15.09 -12.23 12.25
N VAL A 105 15.38 -13.42 11.71
CA VAL A 105 14.48 -14.58 11.78
C VAL A 105 14.20 -14.98 13.23
N ARG A 106 15.23 -14.96 14.09
CA ARG A 106 15.08 -15.24 15.53
C ARG A 106 14.25 -14.19 16.24
N ALA A 107 14.45 -12.91 15.94
CA ALA A 107 13.68 -11.83 16.53
C ALA A 107 12.20 -11.95 16.17
N VAL A 108 11.90 -12.15 14.88
CA VAL A 108 10.52 -12.37 14.39
C VAL A 108 9.87 -13.55 15.10
N ARG A 109 10.53 -14.72 15.13
CA ARG A 109 10.02 -15.90 15.83
C ARG A 109 9.81 -15.66 17.33
N TRP A 110 10.74 -14.96 17.97
CA TRP A 110 10.63 -14.66 19.40
C TRP A 110 9.44 -13.73 19.67
N CYS A 111 9.27 -12.67 18.87
CA CYS A 111 8.12 -11.78 18.93
C CYS A 111 6.81 -12.54 18.76
N ALA A 112 6.74 -13.46 17.79
CA ALA A 112 5.57 -14.31 17.60
C ALA A 112 5.21 -15.12 18.85
N ARG A 113 6.22 -15.67 19.55
CA ARG A 113 6.01 -16.38 20.82
C ARG A 113 5.55 -15.46 21.95
N GLN A 114 6.08 -14.23 22.00
CA GLN A 114 5.63 -13.26 23.02
C GLN A 114 4.14 -12.95 22.85
N GLU A 115 3.70 -12.72 21.62
CA GLU A 115 2.30 -12.42 21.33
C GLU A 115 1.37 -13.62 21.63
N MET A 116 1.82 -14.86 21.45
CA MET A 116 1.05 -16.06 21.80
C MET A 116 0.96 -16.36 23.31
N THR A 117 1.88 -15.83 24.12
CA THR A 117 2.03 -16.21 25.55
C THR A 117 1.64 -15.13 26.53
N ARG A 118 1.56 -13.88 26.06
CA ARG A 118 1.21 -12.72 26.88
C ARG A 118 -0.17 -12.23 26.46
N GLU A 119 -0.84 -11.57 27.37
CA GLU A 119 -2.06 -10.82 27.08
C GLU A 119 -1.70 -9.34 26.82
N PRO A 120 -2.42 -8.63 25.94
CA PRO A 120 -2.36 -7.19 25.84
C PRO A 120 -2.72 -6.52 27.17
N GLU A 121 -2.21 -5.31 27.39
CA GLU A 121 -2.63 -4.48 28.52
C GLU A 121 -4.12 -4.10 28.39
N ALA A 122 -4.78 -3.76 29.50
CA ALA A 122 -6.20 -3.43 29.49
C ALA A 122 -6.50 -2.26 28.51
N GLY A 123 -7.38 -2.51 27.54
CA GLY A 123 -7.73 -1.52 26.51
C GLY A 123 -6.84 -1.55 25.26
N GLU A 124 -5.80 -2.39 25.22
CA GLU A 124 -4.93 -2.56 24.07
C GLU A 124 -5.28 -3.82 23.28
N THR A 125 -5.02 -3.79 21.96
CA THR A 125 -5.23 -4.93 21.04
C THR A 125 -3.92 -5.53 20.54
N SER A 126 -2.79 -5.09 21.11
CA SER A 126 -1.44 -5.49 20.69
C SER A 126 -0.51 -5.56 21.90
N ILE A 127 0.56 -6.34 21.77
CA ILE A 127 1.55 -6.49 22.85
C ILE A 127 2.78 -5.64 22.56
N LEU A 128 3.23 -4.89 23.56
CA LEU A 128 4.47 -4.12 23.50
C LEU A 128 5.67 -4.98 23.89
N VAL A 129 6.70 -4.94 23.04
CA VAL A 129 8.05 -5.46 23.34
C VAL A 129 9.11 -4.40 23.10
N SER A 130 10.17 -4.44 23.89
CA SER A 130 11.30 -3.51 23.80
C SER A 130 12.52 -4.13 23.11
N GLY A 131 13.37 -3.29 22.53
CA GLY A 131 14.61 -3.68 21.90
C GLY A 131 15.57 -4.38 22.86
N ARG A 132 15.60 -3.99 24.15
CA ARG A 132 16.33 -4.75 25.20
C ARG A 132 15.81 -6.18 25.35
N GLN A 133 14.50 -6.39 25.29
CA GLN A 133 13.92 -7.75 25.40
C GLN A 133 14.27 -8.58 24.16
N VAL A 134 14.13 -8.03 22.96
CA VAL A 134 14.52 -8.69 21.71
C VAL A 134 16.01 -9.01 21.72
N LYS A 135 16.85 -8.02 22.08
CA LYS A 135 18.30 -8.19 22.21
C LYS A 135 18.61 -9.37 23.12
N ARG A 136 18.01 -9.48 24.31
CA ARG A 136 18.23 -10.62 25.23
C ARG A 136 17.91 -11.98 24.60
N ALA A 137 16.95 -12.05 23.69
CA ALA A 137 16.55 -13.30 23.02
C ALA A 137 17.52 -13.77 21.91
N ILE A 138 18.38 -12.90 21.39
CA ILE A 138 19.34 -13.23 20.32
C ILE A 138 20.63 -13.81 20.91
N PRO A 139 21.17 -14.96 20.48
CA PRO A 139 22.46 -15.47 21.00
C PRO A 139 23.61 -14.46 20.90
N LEU A 140 24.51 -14.41 21.89
CA LEU A 140 25.67 -13.49 21.89
C LEU A 140 26.58 -13.68 20.67
N ALA A 141 26.70 -14.90 20.14
CA ALA A 141 27.50 -15.20 18.95
C ALA A 141 27.05 -14.42 17.71
N LEU A 142 25.75 -14.12 17.58
CA LEU A 142 25.20 -13.32 16.48
C LEU A 142 25.32 -11.81 16.70
N ARG A 143 25.94 -11.39 17.81
CA ARG A 143 26.13 -9.99 18.19
C ARG A 143 27.62 -9.62 18.24
N SER A 144 28.44 -10.38 17.52
CA SER A 144 29.90 -10.19 17.42
C SER A 144 30.24 -8.85 16.76
N ASP A 145 29.43 -8.42 15.79
CA ASP A 145 29.49 -7.10 15.17
C ASP A 145 28.84 -6.04 16.10
N PRO A 146 29.58 -5.00 16.52
CA PRO A 146 29.07 -3.94 17.38
C PRO A 146 27.78 -3.27 16.86
N GLY A 147 27.61 -3.17 15.54
CA GLY A 147 26.44 -2.55 14.91
C GLY A 147 25.24 -3.48 14.72
N ALA A 148 25.37 -4.79 14.97
CA ALA A 148 24.31 -5.76 14.64
C ALA A 148 22.97 -5.44 15.31
N MET A 149 23.00 -5.01 16.58
CA MET A 149 21.78 -4.69 17.32
C MET A 149 21.18 -3.33 16.98
N ASP A 150 21.95 -2.45 16.33
CA ASP A 150 21.46 -1.17 15.81
C ASP A 150 20.80 -1.35 14.43
N ARG A 151 21.29 -2.32 13.64
CA ARG A 151 20.71 -2.68 12.34
C ARG A 151 19.43 -3.50 12.45
N LEU A 152 19.34 -4.38 13.46
CA LEU A 152 18.19 -5.24 13.66
C LEU A 152 16.82 -4.52 13.65
N PRO A 153 16.59 -3.42 14.40
CA PRO A 153 15.32 -2.69 14.33
C PRO A 153 15.05 -2.09 12.94
N ILE A 154 16.10 -1.70 12.21
CA ILE A 154 15.95 -1.20 10.84
C ILE A 154 15.43 -2.32 9.95
N LEU A 155 16.03 -3.52 10.03
CA LEU A 155 15.57 -4.69 9.25
C LEU A 155 14.13 -5.09 9.62
N LEU A 156 13.80 -5.11 10.92
CA LEU A 156 12.47 -5.48 11.42
C LEU A 156 11.36 -4.53 10.96
N THR A 157 11.66 -3.27 10.66
CA THR A 157 10.65 -2.27 10.28
C THR A 157 10.41 -2.16 8.76
N LEU A 158 11.23 -2.84 7.94
CA LEU A 158 11.04 -2.82 6.48
C LEU A 158 9.97 -3.80 6.03
N HIS A 159 9.77 -4.88 6.77
CA HIS A 159 8.93 -5.99 6.37
C HIS A 159 7.56 -5.96 7.04
N HIS A 160 6.55 -6.42 6.32
CA HIS A 160 5.25 -6.72 6.92
C HIS A 160 5.25 -8.15 7.46
N TRP A 161 5.28 -8.28 8.79
CA TRP A 161 5.28 -9.57 9.50
C TRP A 161 4.41 -9.54 10.78
N GLY A 162 3.41 -8.65 10.84
CA GLY A 162 2.47 -8.54 11.96
C GLY A 162 2.87 -7.53 13.05
N CYS A 163 3.99 -6.83 12.88
CA CYS A 163 4.28 -5.62 13.66
C CYS A 163 3.33 -4.50 13.19
N VAL A 164 2.52 -3.97 14.11
CA VAL A 164 1.49 -2.94 13.81
C VAL A 164 2.00 -1.52 14.06
N GLN A 165 3.00 -1.38 14.92
CA GLN A 165 3.64 -0.09 15.20
C GLN A 165 5.06 -0.31 15.70
N SER A 166 5.98 0.54 15.25
CA SER A 166 7.33 0.65 15.81
C SER A 166 7.56 2.05 16.35
N GLY A 167 8.37 2.17 17.39
CA GLY A 167 8.68 3.47 17.99
C GLY A 167 9.97 3.47 18.77
N ARG A 168 10.20 4.57 19.49
CA ARG A 168 11.24 4.70 20.50
C ARG A 168 10.60 4.96 21.85
N THR A 169 11.29 4.58 22.91
CA THR A 169 10.94 5.02 24.26
C THR A 169 11.05 6.55 24.37
N PRO A 170 10.31 7.20 25.29
CA PRO A 170 10.32 8.66 25.41
C PRO A 170 11.72 9.26 25.66
N ASP A 171 12.59 8.52 26.33
CA ASP A 171 13.99 8.89 26.59
C ASP A 171 14.93 8.62 25.39
N GLY A 172 14.40 8.03 24.30
CA GLY A 172 15.15 7.66 23.10
C GLY A 172 16.13 6.49 23.26
N THR A 173 16.22 5.88 24.45
CA THR A 173 17.27 4.92 24.80
C THR A 173 17.02 3.50 24.28
N ASP A 174 15.77 3.15 23.98
CA ASP A 174 15.39 1.85 23.42
C ASP A 174 14.36 2.03 22.30
N TRP A 175 14.25 1.03 21.44
CA TRP A 175 13.18 0.94 20.44
C TRP A 175 12.09 -0.01 20.93
N THR A 176 10.89 0.13 20.39
CA THR A 176 9.74 -0.69 20.75
C THR A 176 8.99 -1.17 19.52
N LEU A 177 8.37 -2.35 19.63
CA LEU A 177 7.45 -2.90 18.64
C LEU A 177 6.13 -3.25 19.32
N ARG A 178 5.03 -2.90 18.67
CA ARG A 178 3.70 -3.42 18.97
C ARG A 178 3.39 -4.56 18.03
N LEU A 179 3.06 -5.70 18.62
CA LEU A 179 2.82 -6.95 17.94
C LEU A 179 1.31 -7.19 17.88
N GLY A 180 0.76 -7.23 16.67
CA GLY A 180 -0.62 -7.65 16.44
C GLY A 180 -0.73 -9.16 16.22
N PRO A 181 -1.94 -9.72 16.16
CA PRO A 181 -2.17 -11.17 16.11
C PRO A 181 -1.57 -11.86 14.88
N GLU A 182 -1.38 -11.15 13.77
CA GLU A 182 -0.80 -11.72 12.54
C GLU A 182 0.66 -12.16 12.70
N VAL A 183 1.35 -11.68 13.74
CA VAL A 183 2.72 -12.11 14.06
C VAL A 183 2.81 -13.62 14.35
N ARG A 184 1.71 -14.26 14.79
CA ARG A 184 1.63 -15.69 15.11
C ARG A 184 1.99 -16.59 13.93
N ARG A 185 1.75 -16.11 12.71
CA ARG A 185 2.12 -16.80 11.46
C ARG A 185 3.60 -17.15 11.40
N PHE A 186 4.43 -16.35 12.06
CA PHE A 186 5.87 -16.49 12.05
C PHE A 186 6.42 -17.25 13.28
N SER A 187 5.56 -17.88 14.10
CA SER A 187 5.99 -18.62 15.30
C SER A 187 6.88 -19.84 15.02
N LYS A 188 6.80 -20.37 13.79
CA LYS A 188 7.51 -21.59 13.36
C LYS A 188 8.71 -21.33 12.46
N VAL A 189 8.97 -20.09 12.03
CA VAL A 189 10.06 -19.80 11.07
C VAL A 189 11.43 -20.14 11.66
N ARG A 190 12.25 -20.84 10.89
CA ARG A 190 13.61 -21.25 11.29
C ARG A 190 14.67 -20.72 10.34
N SER A 191 14.28 -20.40 9.11
CA SER A 191 15.15 -19.80 8.11
C SER A 191 14.51 -18.55 7.50
N ILE A 192 15.26 -17.91 6.62
CA ILE A 192 14.75 -16.79 5.83
C ILE A 192 13.76 -17.28 4.77
N GLU A 193 13.94 -18.49 4.24
CA GLU A 193 13.00 -19.14 3.33
C GLU A 193 11.65 -19.36 4.02
N ASP A 194 11.63 -19.89 5.26
CA ASP A 194 10.39 -20.07 6.02
C ASP A 194 9.66 -18.73 6.24
N PHE A 195 10.43 -17.66 6.48
CA PHE A 195 9.87 -16.32 6.65
C PHE A 195 9.25 -15.80 5.35
N ILE A 196 9.93 -15.95 4.21
CA ILE A 196 9.42 -15.55 2.91
C ILE A 196 8.17 -16.36 2.57
N ASP A 197 8.20 -17.68 2.78
CA ASP A 197 7.05 -18.55 2.52
C ASP A 197 5.85 -18.17 3.39
N ALA A 198 6.06 -17.88 4.67
CA ALA A 198 5.00 -17.40 5.57
C ALA A 198 4.42 -16.05 5.11
N ARG A 199 5.27 -15.11 4.63
CA ARG A 199 4.80 -13.83 4.09
C ARG A 199 4.03 -13.99 2.79
N VAL A 200 4.55 -14.76 1.84
CA VAL A 200 3.89 -15.00 0.56
C VAL A 200 2.55 -15.68 0.79
N SER A 201 2.50 -16.70 1.67
CA SER A 201 1.24 -17.38 2.00
C SER A 201 0.24 -16.42 2.66
N TRP A 202 0.70 -15.50 3.52
CA TRP A 202 -0.16 -14.47 4.09
C TRP A 202 -0.72 -13.53 3.01
N TYR A 203 0.11 -13.04 2.09
CA TYR A 203 -0.39 -12.23 0.96
C TYR A 203 -1.37 -13.00 0.07
N GLU A 204 -1.08 -14.26 -0.25
CA GLU A 204 -1.98 -15.13 -1.01
C GLU A 204 -3.32 -15.36 -0.27
N GLU A 205 -3.29 -15.54 1.06
CA GLU A 205 -4.50 -15.62 1.87
C GLU A 205 -5.29 -14.31 1.89
N GLU A 206 -4.62 -13.16 2.00
CA GLU A 206 -5.28 -11.85 1.95
C GLU A 206 -5.90 -11.60 0.58
N GLU A 207 -5.18 -11.93 -0.48
CA GLU A 207 -5.69 -11.91 -1.84
C GLU A 207 -6.87 -12.88 -1.97
N GLN A 208 -6.80 -14.08 -1.42
CA GLN A 208 -7.92 -15.05 -1.40
C GLN A 208 -9.12 -14.59 -0.56
N ARG A 209 -8.90 -13.91 0.56
CA ARG A 209 -9.97 -13.30 1.37
C ARG A 209 -10.63 -12.13 0.67
N GLN A 210 -9.85 -11.40 -0.14
CA GLN A 210 -10.33 -10.31 -0.98
C GLN A 210 -10.93 -10.83 -2.29
N ARG A 211 -10.56 -12.05 -2.72
CA ARG A 211 -11.23 -12.77 -3.80
C ARG A 211 -12.64 -13.17 -3.33
N PRO A 212 -13.68 -12.87 -4.13
CA PRO A 212 -15.01 -13.38 -3.88
C PRO A 212 -14.97 -14.92 -3.84
N TYR A 213 -15.61 -15.53 -2.83
CA TYR A 213 -15.75 -16.99 -2.74
C TYR A 213 -16.45 -17.52 -4.01
N PRO A 214 -15.95 -18.57 -4.67
CA PRO A 214 -16.69 -19.19 -5.77
C PRO A 214 -17.85 -19.98 -5.15
N ALA A 215 -19.09 -19.61 -5.45
CA ALA A 215 -20.24 -20.43 -5.11
C ALA A 215 -20.14 -21.73 -5.92
N VAL A 216 -19.99 -22.88 -5.23
CA VAL A 216 -20.13 -24.19 -5.84
C VAL A 216 -21.60 -24.37 -6.16
N ILE A 217 -22.00 -24.02 -7.38
CA ILE A 217 -23.25 -24.44 -7.99
C ILE A 217 -22.84 -25.11 -9.30
N ASP A 218 -23.13 -26.40 -9.38
CA ASP A 218 -22.94 -27.26 -10.54
C ASP A 218 -23.88 -26.75 -11.65
N VAL A 219 -23.38 -25.87 -12.51
CA VAL A 219 -24.11 -25.36 -13.69
C VAL A 219 -23.16 -25.42 -14.90
N PRO A 220 -23.59 -26.01 -16.03
CA PRO A 220 -22.78 -26.15 -17.23
C PRO A 220 -22.29 -24.81 -17.78
N ALA A 221 -21.15 -24.89 -18.45
CA ALA A 221 -20.30 -23.79 -18.87
C ALA A 221 -21.00 -22.59 -19.51
N GLU A 222 -20.53 -21.42 -19.06
CA GLU A 222 -20.51 -20.12 -19.73
C GLU A 222 -21.73 -19.20 -19.48
N GLU A 223 -21.84 -18.66 -18.27
CA GLU A 223 -22.45 -17.33 -18.03
C GLU A 223 -21.77 -16.63 -16.83
N VAL A 224 -21.17 -15.47 -17.12
CA VAL A 224 -20.44 -14.58 -16.20
C VAL A 224 -21.41 -13.91 -15.21
N LEU A 225 -21.09 -13.87 -13.90
CA LEU A 225 -21.84 -13.12 -12.87
C LEU A 225 -20.93 -12.16 -12.06
N PRO A 226 -21.46 -11.03 -11.53
CA PRO A 226 -20.96 -9.69 -11.89
C PRO A 226 -20.07 -8.99 -10.85
N ALA A 227 -19.29 -8.01 -11.34
CA ALA A 227 -18.52 -7.06 -10.56
C ALA A 227 -19.39 -6.30 -9.54
N ARG A 228 -18.83 -6.03 -8.35
CA ARG A 228 -19.52 -5.23 -7.32
C ARG A 228 -19.69 -3.80 -7.84
N ALA A 229 -20.93 -3.39 -8.12
CA ALA A 229 -21.25 -2.09 -8.67
C ALA A 229 -20.71 -0.94 -7.79
N TYR A 230 -20.04 0.02 -8.43
CA TYR A 230 -19.55 1.26 -7.85
C TYR A 230 -20.72 2.20 -7.50
N ILE A 231 -21.80 2.17 -8.29
CA ILE A 231 -23.08 2.81 -7.97
C ILE A 231 -24.07 1.75 -7.49
N ASN A 232 -24.69 2.00 -6.33
CA ASN A 232 -25.67 1.10 -5.76
C ASN A 232 -26.96 1.16 -6.59
N PRO A 233 -27.43 0.04 -7.18
CA PRO A 233 -28.64 0.01 -7.99
C PRO A 233 -29.87 0.57 -7.28
N ARG A 234 -29.99 0.35 -5.95
CA ARG A 234 -31.11 0.88 -5.16
C ARG A 234 -31.17 2.40 -5.14
N VAL A 235 -30.02 3.08 -5.27
CA VAL A 235 -29.98 4.54 -5.32
C VAL A 235 -30.39 5.04 -6.72
N LEU A 236 -30.07 4.30 -7.78
CA LEU A 236 -30.58 4.60 -9.13
C LEU A 236 -32.10 4.45 -9.19
N ASP A 237 -32.64 3.39 -8.60
CA ASP A 237 -34.09 3.17 -8.53
C ASP A 237 -34.77 4.32 -7.79
N GLN A 238 -34.21 4.75 -6.65
CA GLN A 238 -34.72 5.93 -5.93
C GLN A 238 -34.71 7.23 -6.75
N LEU A 239 -33.70 7.44 -7.61
CA LEU A 239 -33.62 8.61 -8.47
C LEU A 239 -34.60 8.55 -9.65
N ARG A 240 -34.89 7.34 -10.16
CA ARG A 240 -35.90 7.10 -11.18
C ARG A 240 -37.31 7.28 -10.61
N GLU A 241 -37.57 6.75 -9.42
CA GLU A 241 -38.86 6.87 -8.74
C GLU A 241 -39.14 8.30 -8.27
N ALA A 242 -38.09 9.06 -7.92
CA ALA A 242 -38.21 10.46 -7.51
C ALA A 242 -38.35 11.43 -8.70
N SER A 243 -38.42 10.96 -9.95
CA SER A 243 -38.70 11.83 -11.10
C SER A 243 -40.14 12.34 -11.05
N GLY A 244 -40.33 13.57 -10.59
CA GLY A 244 -41.62 14.26 -10.52
C GLY A 244 -41.78 15.32 -11.63
N ALA A 245 -42.90 16.05 -11.61
CA ALA A 245 -43.25 17.06 -12.63
C ALA A 245 -42.29 18.27 -12.70
N SER A 246 -41.39 18.44 -11.73
CA SER A 246 -40.52 19.62 -11.58
C SER A 246 -39.04 19.39 -11.98
N TRP A 247 -38.56 18.14 -12.03
CA TRP A 247 -37.15 17.82 -12.30
C TRP A 247 -37.00 16.59 -13.19
N ASP A 248 -36.26 16.74 -14.30
CA ASP A 248 -35.83 15.63 -15.15
C ASP A 248 -34.52 15.03 -14.63
N THR A 249 -34.59 13.82 -14.09
CA THR A 249 -33.43 13.09 -13.54
C THR A 249 -32.72 12.21 -14.56
N THR A 250 -33.19 12.16 -15.81
CA THR A 250 -32.64 11.31 -16.88
C THR A 250 -31.13 11.45 -17.01
N LYS A 251 -30.64 12.70 -17.02
CA LYS A 251 -29.20 12.97 -17.12
C LYS A 251 -28.42 12.52 -15.88
N LEU A 252 -28.98 12.69 -14.68
CA LEU A 252 -28.31 12.29 -13.44
C LEU A 252 -28.21 10.76 -13.34
N VAL A 253 -29.26 10.04 -13.74
CA VAL A 253 -29.27 8.58 -13.81
C VAL A 253 -28.26 8.09 -14.84
N ALA A 254 -28.25 8.66 -16.05
CA ALA A 254 -27.30 8.29 -17.11
C ALA A 254 -25.84 8.50 -16.68
N LEU A 255 -25.51 9.65 -16.08
CA LEU A 255 -24.15 9.90 -15.58
C LEU A 255 -23.73 8.92 -14.47
N ALA A 256 -24.66 8.50 -13.62
CA ALA A 256 -24.37 7.52 -12.58
C ALA A 256 -24.17 6.10 -13.17
N GLU A 257 -24.97 5.70 -14.15
CA GLU A 257 -24.80 4.43 -14.88
C GLU A 257 -23.50 4.40 -15.70
N GLU A 258 -23.19 5.47 -16.41
CA GLU A 258 -21.94 5.63 -17.17
C GLU A 258 -20.72 5.56 -16.24
N LEU A 259 -20.81 6.19 -15.07
CA LEU A 259 -19.74 6.13 -14.07
C LEU A 259 -19.54 4.70 -13.57
N ASP A 260 -20.63 3.99 -13.28
CA ASP A 260 -20.58 2.59 -12.85
C ASP A 260 -19.94 1.70 -13.93
N ALA A 261 -20.38 1.83 -15.17
CA ALA A 261 -19.85 1.10 -16.31
C ALA A 261 -18.35 1.39 -16.54
N CYS A 262 -17.94 2.67 -16.48
CA CYS A 262 -16.54 3.05 -16.63
C CYS A 262 -15.66 2.44 -15.53
N VAL A 263 -16.14 2.43 -14.28
CA VAL A 263 -15.40 1.82 -13.17
C VAL A 263 -15.30 0.31 -13.34
N GLN A 264 -16.40 -0.36 -13.70
CA GLN A 264 -16.41 -1.80 -13.95
C GLN A 264 -15.49 -2.21 -15.10
N ALA A 265 -15.39 -1.38 -16.14
CA ALA A 265 -14.55 -1.61 -17.31
C ALA A 265 -13.08 -1.17 -17.15
N GLY A 266 -12.69 -0.62 -16.00
CA GLY A 266 -11.29 -0.20 -15.80
C GLY A 266 -10.93 1.16 -16.41
N HIS A 267 -11.90 1.97 -16.85
CA HIS A 267 -11.66 3.18 -17.65
C HIS A 267 -11.33 4.42 -16.80
N VAL A 268 -10.06 4.52 -16.37
CA VAL A 268 -9.56 5.58 -15.48
C VAL A 268 -10.05 6.98 -15.84
N TYR A 269 -9.68 7.50 -17.03
CA TYR A 269 -9.99 8.87 -17.43
C TYR A 269 -11.49 9.12 -17.60
N ALA A 270 -12.22 8.14 -18.14
CA ALA A 270 -13.66 8.24 -18.30
C ALA A 270 -14.36 8.29 -16.93
N SER A 271 -13.96 7.47 -15.97
CA SER A 271 -14.51 7.52 -14.61
C SER A 271 -14.28 8.88 -13.93
N HIS A 272 -13.10 9.49 -14.12
CA HIS A 272 -12.81 10.82 -13.57
C HIS A 272 -13.65 11.92 -14.24
N ALA A 273 -13.76 11.86 -15.57
CA ALA A 273 -14.56 12.79 -16.36
C ALA A 273 -16.05 12.72 -16.01
N VAL A 274 -16.62 11.51 -15.93
CA VAL A 274 -18.04 11.31 -15.64
C VAL A 274 -18.36 11.71 -14.20
N LEU A 275 -17.49 11.39 -13.22
CA LEU A 275 -17.70 11.85 -11.85
C LEU A 275 -17.62 13.38 -11.74
N ARG A 276 -16.71 14.04 -12.47
CA ARG A 276 -16.68 15.51 -12.54
C ARG A 276 -18.00 16.08 -13.06
N ALA A 277 -18.51 15.52 -14.16
CA ALA A 277 -19.77 15.94 -14.77
C ALA A 277 -20.95 15.75 -13.82
N LEU A 278 -20.99 14.62 -13.11
CA LEU A 278 -22.00 14.35 -12.07
C LEU A 278 -21.96 15.44 -10.99
N LEU A 279 -20.79 15.79 -10.46
CA LEU A 279 -20.65 16.83 -9.44
C LEU A 279 -21.04 18.24 -9.93
N ASP A 280 -20.84 18.54 -11.22
CA ASP A 280 -21.22 19.84 -11.82
C ASP A 280 -22.72 19.99 -12.06
N HIS A 281 -23.43 18.89 -12.29
CA HIS A 281 -24.85 18.93 -12.66
C HIS A 281 -25.80 18.82 -11.46
N VAL A 282 -25.30 18.40 -10.29
CA VAL A 282 -26.09 18.31 -9.06
C VAL A 282 -26.50 19.66 -8.42
N PRO A 283 -25.68 20.74 -8.42
CA PRO A 283 -25.97 21.93 -7.61
C PRO A 283 -27.35 22.59 -7.77
N PRO A 284 -27.93 22.70 -8.98
CA PRO A 284 -29.27 23.28 -9.15
C PRO A 284 -30.36 22.56 -8.35
N LEU A 285 -30.24 21.24 -8.16
CA LEU A 285 -31.20 20.45 -7.38
C LEU A 285 -31.30 20.90 -5.91
N PHE A 286 -30.21 21.48 -5.40
CA PHE A 286 -30.12 22.02 -4.03
C PHE A 286 -30.26 23.54 -3.99
N GLY A 287 -30.65 24.18 -5.10
CA GLY A 287 -30.73 25.64 -5.22
C GLY A 287 -29.37 26.33 -5.14
N GLN A 288 -28.28 25.63 -5.47
CA GLN A 288 -26.91 26.14 -5.38
C GLN A 288 -26.25 26.30 -6.76
N LYS A 289 -25.25 27.18 -6.83
CA LYS A 289 -24.48 27.43 -8.07
C LYS A 289 -23.22 26.56 -8.21
N SER A 290 -22.77 25.94 -7.13
CA SER A 290 -21.56 25.13 -7.12
C SER A 290 -21.68 23.97 -6.16
N PHE A 291 -20.94 22.89 -6.42
CA PHE A 291 -20.93 21.73 -5.55
C PHE A 291 -20.43 22.06 -4.14
N ALA A 292 -19.41 22.90 -4.02
CA ALA A 292 -18.91 23.37 -2.71
C ALA A 292 -20.03 24.05 -1.89
N ALA A 293 -20.89 24.84 -2.54
CA ALA A 293 -22.04 25.45 -1.87
C ALA A 293 -23.03 24.39 -1.38
N VAL A 294 -23.32 23.34 -2.17
CA VAL A 294 -24.16 22.19 -1.76
C VAL A 294 -23.63 21.50 -0.49
N VAL A 295 -22.32 21.29 -0.41
CA VAL A 295 -21.69 20.67 0.78
C VAL A 295 -21.88 21.55 2.02
N SER A 296 -21.77 22.87 1.85
CA SER A 296 -21.82 23.82 2.97
C SER A 296 -23.23 24.24 3.40
N SER A 297 -24.21 24.22 2.49
CA SER A 297 -25.54 24.81 2.73
C SER A 297 -26.64 23.79 3.07
N HIS A 298 -26.43 22.50 2.75
CA HIS A 298 -27.42 21.47 2.99
C HIS A 298 -27.18 20.73 4.31
N ALA A 299 -28.26 20.36 5.01
CA ALA A 299 -28.22 19.67 6.30
C ALA A 299 -27.88 18.19 6.13
N TRP A 300 -26.62 17.90 5.86
CA TRP A 300 -26.10 16.54 5.74
C TRP A 300 -25.96 15.85 7.12
N ALA A 301 -26.14 14.53 7.16
CA ALA A 301 -25.75 13.76 8.34
C ALA A 301 -24.24 13.92 8.59
N LYS A 302 -23.82 13.83 9.86
CA LYS A 302 -22.43 14.09 10.30
C LYS A 302 -21.38 13.31 9.48
N THR A 303 -21.69 12.08 9.09
CA THR A 303 -20.80 11.23 8.29
C THR A 303 -20.84 11.61 6.81
N ASP A 304 -22.02 11.90 6.26
CA ASP A 304 -22.20 12.30 4.86
C ASP A 304 -21.54 13.65 4.57
N ALA A 305 -21.58 14.59 5.51
CA ALA A 305 -20.87 15.86 5.40
C ALA A 305 -19.36 15.66 5.18
N LYS A 306 -18.75 14.67 5.83
CA LYS A 306 -17.32 14.33 5.64
C LYS A 306 -17.07 13.69 4.28
N TYR A 307 -17.97 12.83 3.80
CA TYR A 307 -17.85 12.23 2.47
C TYR A 307 -17.96 13.27 1.37
N LEU A 308 -18.91 14.19 1.48
CA LEU A 308 -19.14 15.24 0.50
C LEU A 308 -18.03 16.29 0.50
N GLY A 309 -17.44 16.59 1.66
CA GLY A 309 -16.22 17.41 1.74
C GLY A 309 -15.08 16.84 0.89
N ARG A 310 -14.91 15.51 0.88
CA ARG A 310 -13.92 14.83 0.02
C ARG A 310 -14.29 14.85 -1.45
N LEU A 311 -15.57 14.71 -1.80
CA LEU A 311 -16.03 14.88 -3.18
C LEU A 311 -15.78 16.31 -3.68
N SER A 312 -15.91 17.32 -2.82
CA SER A 312 -15.64 18.71 -3.19
C SER A 312 -14.18 18.95 -3.54
N THR A 313 -13.24 18.25 -2.90
CA THR A 313 -11.80 18.35 -3.20
C THR A 313 -11.38 17.50 -4.41
N PHE A 314 -12.17 16.50 -4.80
CA PHE A 314 -11.90 15.67 -5.98
C PHE A 314 -11.94 16.46 -7.29
N ARG A 315 -12.62 17.61 -7.29
CA ARG A 315 -12.78 18.46 -8.47
C ARG A 315 -11.44 18.82 -9.13
N ASP A 316 -10.42 19.15 -8.34
CA ASP A 316 -9.11 19.57 -8.86
C ASP A 316 -8.38 18.41 -9.55
N GLN A 317 -8.56 17.18 -9.05
CA GLN A 317 -7.99 15.97 -9.66
C GLN A 317 -8.70 15.62 -10.97
N ALA A 318 -10.03 15.77 -11.03
CA ALA A 318 -10.76 15.51 -12.26
C ALA A 318 -10.58 16.61 -13.31
N ASP A 319 -10.29 17.84 -12.89
CA ASP A 319 -9.84 18.92 -13.77
C ASP A 319 -8.51 18.57 -14.43
N ASP A 320 -7.57 18.03 -13.65
CA ASP A 320 -6.30 17.52 -14.17
C ASP A 320 -6.51 16.37 -15.19
N ALA A 321 -7.41 15.43 -14.90
CA ALA A 321 -7.74 14.33 -15.80
C ALA A 321 -8.31 14.79 -17.15
N LEU A 322 -9.03 15.92 -17.17
CA LEU A 322 -9.69 16.45 -18.36
C LEU A 322 -8.84 17.44 -19.16
N HIS A 323 -8.02 18.24 -18.47
CA HIS A 323 -7.37 19.41 -19.07
C HIS A 323 -5.85 19.29 -19.18
N ARG A 324 -5.21 18.38 -18.44
CA ARG A 324 -3.75 18.21 -18.54
C ARG A 324 -3.39 17.69 -19.93
N GLN A 325 -2.56 18.46 -20.63
CA GLN A 325 -2.00 18.05 -21.91
C GLN A 325 -1.00 16.90 -21.74
N ILE A 326 -0.92 16.02 -22.74
CA ILE A 326 0.09 14.96 -22.81
C ILE A 326 1.48 15.58 -22.69
N SER A 327 2.29 15.04 -21.78
CA SER A 327 3.63 15.55 -21.49
C SER A 327 4.65 14.41 -21.45
N LYS A 328 5.94 14.77 -21.26
CA LYS A 328 7.03 13.79 -21.08
C LYS A 328 7.00 13.08 -19.71
N MET A 329 6.14 13.52 -18.80
CA MET A 329 5.93 12.88 -17.50
C MET A 329 4.89 11.77 -17.63
N ALA A 330 5.09 10.66 -16.91
CA ALA A 330 4.12 9.58 -16.85
C ALA A 330 2.80 10.08 -16.24
N ASP A 331 1.68 9.61 -16.79
CA ASP A 331 0.39 9.76 -16.13
C ASP A 331 0.35 8.91 -14.86
N LEU A 332 -0.22 9.48 -13.80
CA LEU A 332 -0.29 8.87 -12.47
C LEU A 332 -1.73 8.67 -12.01
N LEU A 333 -2.73 9.03 -12.84
CA LEU A 333 -4.12 8.80 -12.51
C LEU A 333 -4.43 7.31 -12.60
N MET A 334 -5.04 6.80 -11.53
CA MET A 334 -5.45 5.42 -11.37
C MET A 334 -6.89 5.38 -10.84
N LEU A 335 -7.59 4.26 -11.04
CA LEU A 335 -8.96 4.09 -10.54
C LEU A 335 -9.04 4.24 -9.01
N ASP A 336 -8.00 3.84 -8.28
CA ASP A 336 -7.92 3.99 -6.82
C ASP A 336 -7.89 5.45 -6.35
N ASN A 337 -7.63 6.39 -7.27
CA ASN A 337 -7.73 7.81 -6.97
C ASN A 337 -9.17 8.35 -7.04
N LEU A 338 -10.14 7.55 -7.48
CA LEU A 338 -11.55 7.90 -7.35
C LEU A 338 -11.97 7.93 -5.87
N PRO A 339 -12.92 8.80 -5.50
CA PRO A 339 -13.55 8.74 -4.19
C PRO A 339 -14.20 7.37 -3.95
N GLN A 340 -14.25 6.97 -2.67
CA GLN A 340 -14.91 5.73 -2.31
C GLN A 340 -16.37 5.72 -2.78
N ALA A 341 -16.86 4.58 -3.28
CA ALA A 341 -18.25 4.38 -3.72
C ALA A 341 -19.27 4.89 -2.69
N ALA A 342 -19.00 4.72 -1.39
CA ALA A 342 -19.87 5.23 -0.31
C ALA A 342 -20.12 6.74 -0.40
N ALA A 343 -19.12 7.53 -0.80
CA ALA A 343 -19.25 8.98 -0.92
C ALA A 343 -20.17 9.38 -2.09
N VAL A 344 -19.97 8.76 -3.26
CA VAL A 344 -20.82 9.02 -4.45
C VAL A 344 -22.25 8.56 -4.21
N ASN A 345 -22.44 7.42 -3.58
CA ASN A 345 -23.77 6.91 -3.23
C ASN A 345 -24.47 7.74 -2.14
N ALA A 346 -23.73 8.36 -1.21
CA ALA A 346 -24.30 9.30 -0.24
C ALA A 346 -24.80 10.58 -0.93
N LEU A 347 -24.05 11.08 -1.91
CA LEU A 347 -24.49 12.21 -2.74
C LEU A 347 -25.77 11.91 -3.50
N LEU A 348 -25.80 10.80 -4.23
CA LEU A 348 -26.96 10.40 -5.05
C LEU A 348 -28.20 10.14 -4.19
N ARG A 349 -28.04 9.56 -2.99
CA ARG A 349 -29.12 9.44 -2.01
C ARG A 349 -29.62 10.81 -1.56
N GLY A 350 -28.72 11.75 -1.28
CA GLY A 350 -29.09 13.13 -0.97
C GLY A 350 -29.89 13.80 -2.08
N CYS A 351 -29.53 13.52 -3.34
CA CYS A 351 -30.29 13.99 -4.51
C CYS A 351 -31.71 13.41 -4.52
N ALA A 352 -31.87 12.10 -4.32
CA ALA A 352 -33.18 11.46 -4.25
C ALA A 352 -34.05 12.03 -3.12
N VAL A 353 -33.47 12.24 -1.93
CA VAL A 353 -34.17 12.86 -0.79
C VAL A 353 -34.58 14.30 -1.09
N GLN A 354 -33.73 15.06 -1.79
CA GLN A 354 -34.03 16.44 -2.15
C GLN A 354 -35.13 16.54 -3.22
N LEU A 355 -35.15 15.61 -4.17
CA LEU A 355 -36.20 15.49 -5.18
C LEU A 355 -37.57 15.21 -4.55
N GLN A 356 -37.63 14.42 -3.47
CA GLN A 356 -38.89 14.12 -2.76
C GLN A 356 -39.49 15.31 -1.97
N LYS A 357 -38.74 16.41 -1.80
CA LYS A 357 -39.21 17.62 -1.10
C LYS A 357 -39.89 18.63 -2.03
N HIS A 358 -39.82 18.40 -3.34
CA HIS A 358 -40.34 19.24 -4.41
C HIS A 358 -41.21 18.42 -5.36
#